data_AF-A0A1E8QBT7-F1
#
_entry.id   AF-A0A1E8QBT7-F1
#
_cell.length_a   1.000
_cell.length_b   1.000
_cell.length_c   1.000
_cell.angle_alpha   90.00
_cell.angle_beta   90.00
_cell.angle_gamma   90.00
#
_symmetry.space_group_name_H-M   'P 1'
#
loop_
_entity.id
_entity.type
_entity.pdbx_description
1 polymer ?
#
loop_
_entity_poly.entity_id
_entity_poly.type
_entity_poly.pdbx_seq_one_letter_code
_entity_poly.pdbx_strand_id
1 'polypeptide(L)'
;MTLVAGIDSSTQSCKVLVCDADTGEIVRSGSATHPDGTEVDPAAWWAALGDAAAAAGGLDDVAAVSVGAQQHGMVCLDAGGEVVRPALLWNDTRSSGAAAALVDELGGPAAWADRIGVVPVAAITASKLRWLVDHEPGHADATAAVCLPHDWLTWRLTGGADLADLRTDRSDASGTGYFSAADGTYDVELLELAMRGRRPATPEVVAPAGTAGTTRSGALLGAGAGDNAAAALGVGAGPGDCVVSLGTSGVVSAVGDAAPHDASGLVAGFADATGRQLPLVCTLNGAPVLAAVTRMLGVDFAELDRLALAAPAGAQGLALVPYFDGERSPNLPDAEGALHGVTTRNLTPGNVARAAVEGLLSSIAFCLDRIAAEGIAVHRVILVGGGARSEAVRRIAPAILGKPVHVPTPGEYVALGAARQAAWAAAGGDAPPAWTIGETATYEADPTPAVVERYHAAQRLTLGQ
;
A
#
# COMPACT_ATOMS: atom_id res chain seq x y z
N MET A 1 20.17 -2.91 -26.12
CA MET A 1 19.43 -3.21 -24.89
C MET A 1 19.17 -1.87 -24.23
N THR A 2 17.92 -1.44 -24.18
CA THR A 2 17.55 -0.17 -23.54
C THR A 2 17.34 -0.46 -22.07
N LEU A 3 18.04 0.26 -21.19
CA LEU A 3 17.93 0.08 -19.75
C LEU A 3 16.99 1.12 -19.15
N VAL A 4 16.23 0.72 -18.14
CA VAL A 4 15.43 1.61 -17.30
C VAL A 4 15.68 1.31 -15.84
N ALA A 5 15.42 2.27 -14.96
CA ALA A 5 15.53 2.05 -13.52
C ALA A 5 14.20 2.28 -12.79
N GLY A 6 13.92 1.39 -11.85
CA GLY A 6 12.86 1.57 -10.87
C GLY A 6 13.45 1.74 -9.49
N ILE A 7 13.03 2.80 -8.82
CA ILE A 7 13.42 3.11 -7.44
C ILE A 7 12.25 2.75 -6.53
N ASP A 8 12.50 2.01 -5.45
CA ASP A 8 11.58 1.81 -4.33
C ASP A 8 12.17 2.52 -3.11
N SER A 9 11.55 3.61 -2.67
CA SER A 9 11.90 4.34 -1.46
C SER A 9 10.86 4.11 -0.35
N SER A 10 10.84 2.88 0.16
CA SER A 10 10.05 2.45 1.32
C SER A 10 10.45 3.15 2.64
N THR A 11 9.70 2.89 3.72
CA THR A 11 10.05 3.40 5.06
C THR A 11 11.43 2.94 5.55
N GLN A 12 11.85 1.71 5.25
CA GLN A 12 13.04 1.10 5.85
C GLN A 12 14.27 1.11 4.95
N SER A 13 14.10 1.23 3.63
CA SER A 13 15.20 1.17 2.67
C SER A 13 14.85 1.81 1.35
N CYS A 14 15.89 2.23 0.62
CA CYS A 14 15.84 2.51 -0.81
C CYS A 14 16.40 1.31 -1.59
N LYS A 15 15.71 0.89 -2.64
CA LYS A 15 16.15 -0.14 -3.59
C LYS A 15 16.10 0.40 -5.00
N VAL A 16 17.09 0.04 -5.80
CA VAL A 16 17.18 0.39 -7.22
C VAL A 16 17.27 -0.89 -8.02
N LEU A 17 16.36 -1.08 -8.96
CA LEU A 17 16.45 -2.12 -9.98
C LEU A 17 16.71 -1.49 -11.33
N VAL A 18 17.74 -1.96 -12.03
CA VAL A 18 17.97 -1.64 -13.45
C VAL A 18 17.51 -2.83 -14.27
N CYS A 19 16.54 -2.59 -15.15
CA CYS A 19 15.90 -3.61 -15.97
C CYS A 19 16.10 -3.36 -17.46
N ASP A 20 16.07 -4.43 -18.24
CA ASP A 20 15.83 -4.33 -19.68
C ASP A 20 14.40 -3.82 -19.94
N ALA A 21 14.27 -2.77 -20.74
CA ALA A 21 13.00 -2.05 -20.94
C ALA A 21 11.93 -2.90 -21.66
N ASP A 22 12.35 -3.81 -22.54
CA ASP A 22 11.43 -4.60 -23.38
C ASP A 22 10.90 -5.82 -22.60
N THR A 23 11.75 -6.46 -21.82
CA THR A 23 11.47 -7.75 -21.16
C THR A 23 11.16 -7.63 -19.67
N GLY A 24 11.68 -6.61 -19.00
CA GLY A 24 11.65 -6.47 -17.55
C GLY A 24 12.70 -7.29 -16.81
N GLU A 25 13.64 -7.94 -17.52
CA GLU A 25 14.73 -8.69 -16.89
C GLU A 25 15.59 -7.78 -16.01
N ILE A 26 15.79 -8.16 -14.75
CA ILE A 26 16.64 -7.42 -13.82
C ILE A 26 18.11 -7.66 -14.20
N VAL A 27 18.78 -6.59 -14.63
CA VAL A 27 20.19 -6.61 -15.05
C VAL A 27 21.10 -6.31 -13.88
N ARG A 28 20.73 -5.32 -13.04
CA ARG A 28 21.49 -4.89 -11.87
C ARG A 28 20.56 -4.43 -10.76
N SER A 29 21.04 -4.50 -9.52
CA SER A 29 20.28 -4.04 -8.36
C SER A 29 21.20 -3.50 -7.28
N GLY A 30 20.69 -2.56 -6.49
CA GLY A 30 21.36 -2.05 -5.30
C GLY A 30 20.36 -1.62 -4.24
N SER A 31 20.81 -1.53 -2.99
CA SER A 31 19.96 -1.16 -1.87
C SER A 31 20.74 -0.45 -0.78
N ALA A 32 20.08 0.46 -0.07
CA ALA A 32 20.60 1.13 1.11
C ALA A 32 19.48 1.31 2.15
N THR A 33 19.83 1.38 3.43
CA THR A 33 18.88 1.50 4.53
C THR A 33 18.49 2.95 4.80
N HIS A 34 17.23 3.16 5.18
CA HIS A 34 16.78 4.40 5.82
C HIS A 34 16.94 4.29 7.34
N PRO A 35 17.04 5.43 8.05
CA PRO A 35 16.94 5.43 9.50
C PRO A 35 15.54 4.97 9.95
N ASP A 36 15.48 4.31 11.11
CA ASP A 36 14.21 3.97 11.75
C ASP A 36 13.47 5.23 12.22
N GLY A 37 12.13 5.22 12.15
CA GLY A 37 11.30 6.28 12.71
C GLY A 37 9.93 6.41 12.02
N THR A 38 9.06 7.21 12.64
CA THR A 38 7.80 7.70 12.03
C THR A 38 7.94 9.13 11.48
N GLU A 39 9.13 9.71 11.63
CA GLU A 39 9.54 11.02 11.14
C GLU A 39 10.98 10.92 10.65
N VAL A 40 11.29 11.52 9.51
CA VAL A 40 12.62 11.42 8.90
C VAL A 40 12.96 12.65 8.07
N ASP A 41 14.20 13.11 8.15
CA ASP A 41 14.70 14.14 7.25
C ASP A 41 14.79 13.56 5.82
N PRO A 42 14.07 14.13 4.82
CA PRO A 42 14.13 13.68 3.43
C PRO A 42 15.55 13.57 2.86
N ALA A 43 16.53 14.33 3.37
CA ALA A 43 17.94 14.18 3.00
C ALA A 43 18.46 12.75 3.16
N ALA A 44 17.93 11.98 4.12
CA ALA A 44 18.27 10.57 4.30
C ALA A 44 17.82 9.70 3.13
N TRP A 45 16.66 9.98 2.53
CA TRP A 45 16.19 9.26 1.33
C TRP A 45 17.07 9.56 0.13
N TRP A 46 17.51 10.81 -0.03
CA TRP A 46 18.41 11.19 -1.10
C TRP A 46 19.78 10.51 -0.97
N ALA A 47 20.33 10.45 0.25
CA ALA A 47 21.59 9.75 0.52
C ALA A 47 21.46 8.24 0.21
N ALA A 48 20.39 7.60 0.71
CA ALA A 48 20.15 6.18 0.47
C ALA A 48 19.92 5.87 -1.02
N LEU A 49 19.26 6.75 -1.78
CA LEU A 49 19.15 6.60 -3.22
C LEU A 49 20.53 6.65 -3.90
N GLY A 50 21.39 7.59 -3.49
CA GLY A 50 22.76 7.67 -4.00
C GLY A 50 23.56 6.37 -3.75
N ASP A 51 23.50 5.85 -2.52
CA ASP A 51 24.17 4.61 -2.13
C ASP A 51 23.60 3.39 -2.86
N ALA A 52 22.28 3.28 -2.97
CA ALA A 52 21.61 2.20 -3.69
C ALA A 52 21.90 2.24 -5.20
N ALA A 53 21.90 3.43 -5.81
CA ALA A 53 22.28 3.62 -7.21
C ALA A 53 23.75 3.25 -7.45
N ALA A 54 24.66 3.64 -6.55
CA ALA A 54 26.07 3.26 -6.63
C ALA A 54 26.24 1.73 -6.52
N ALA A 55 25.53 1.08 -5.58
CA ALA A 55 25.52 -0.37 -5.44
C ALA A 55 24.94 -1.09 -6.68
N ALA A 56 24.01 -0.46 -7.40
CA ALA A 56 23.49 -0.95 -8.68
C ALA A 56 24.41 -0.70 -9.89
N GLY A 57 25.59 -0.10 -9.67
CA GLY A 57 26.57 0.23 -10.71
C GLY A 57 26.34 1.56 -11.43
N GLY A 58 25.54 2.46 -10.85
CA GLY A 58 25.19 3.75 -11.42
C GLY A 58 23.97 3.72 -12.35
N LEU A 59 23.51 4.92 -12.73
CA LEU A 59 22.32 5.15 -13.54
C LEU A 59 22.62 5.96 -14.82
N ASP A 60 23.88 6.14 -15.20
CA ASP A 60 24.25 6.98 -16.36
C ASP A 60 23.87 6.35 -17.72
N ASP A 61 23.65 5.04 -17.75
CA ASP A 61 23.32 4.25 -18.94
C ASP A 61 21.82 3.95 -19.09
N VAL A 62 20.97 4.45 -18.19
CA VAL A 62 19.52 4.21 -18.24
C VAL A 62 18.81 5.29 -19.03
N ALA A 63 17.86 4.89 -19.87
CA ALA A 63 17.06 5.79 -20.70
C ALA A 63 15.94 6.48 -19.92
N ALA A 64 15.42 5.82 -18.89
CA ALA A 64 14.38 6.36 -18.02
C ALA A 64 14.46 5.82 -16.58
N VAL A 65 13.92 6.59 -15.65
CA VAL A 65 13.84 6.28 -14.22
C VAL A 65 12.44 6.60 -13.70
N SER A 66 11.88 5.80 -12.81
CA SER A 66 10.70 6.20 -12.03
C SER A 66 10.87 5.85 -10.56
N VAL A 67 10.14 6.55 -9.70
CA VAL A 67 10.17 6.40 -8.24
C VAL A 67 8.84 5.88 -7.73
N GLY A 68 8.85 4.68 -7.16
CA GLY A 68 7.86 4.22 -6.21
C GLY A 68 8.31 4.57 -4.78
N ALA A 69 7.44 5.12 -3.94
CA ALA A 69 7.79 5.40 -2.55
C ALA A 69 6.63 5.16 -1.59
N GLN A 70 6.95 5.11 -0.30
CA GLN A 70 5.93 5.05 0.75
C GLN A 70 4.90 6.18 0.60
N GLN A 71 3.62 5.85 0.72
CA GLN A 71 2.54 6.81 0.58
C GLN A 71 2.46 7.80 1.76
N HIS A 72 1.76 8.92 1.53
CA HIS A 72 1.27 9.88 2.54
C HIS A 72 2.31 10.68 3.34
N GLY A 73 3.60 10.46 3.13
CA GLY A 73 4.65 11.21 3.84
C GLY A 73 4.53 12.72 3.56
N MET A 74 4.34 13.54 4.58
CA MET A 74 4.18 14.99 4.40
C MET A 74 5.55 15.67 4.30
N VAL A 75 5.92 16.11 3.09
CA VAL A 75 7.11 16.94 2.85
C VAL A 75 6.68 18.37 2.61
N CYS A 76 7.03 19.26 3.53
CA CYS A 76 6.81 20.70 3.39
C CYS A 76 8.09 21.38 2.91
N LEU A 77 8.01 22.15 1.84
CA LEU A 77 9.11 22.94 1.29
C LEU A 77 8.84 24.42 1.46
N ASP A 78 9.88 25.19 1.76
CA ASP A 78 9.82 26.65 1.79
C ASP A 78 9.94 27.25 0.38
N ALA A 79 9.89 28.58 0.27
CA ALA A 79 9.97 29.28 -1.02
C ALA A 79 11.33 29.11 -1.74
N GLY A 80 12.37 28.66 -1.03
CA GLY A 80 13.68 28.32 -1.59
C GLY A 80 13.82 26.85 -1.98
N GLY A 81 12.80 26.01 -1.73
CA GLY A 81 12.86 24.57 -1.97
C GLY A 81 13.53 23.79 -0.83
N GLU A 82 13.81 24.43 0.29
CA GLU A 82 14.40 23.76 1.46
C GLU A 82 13.30 23.07 2.28
N VAL A 83 13.64 21.92 2.87
CA VAL A 83 12.71 21.18 3.73
C VAL A 83 12.46 21.96 5.01
N VAL A 84 11.19 22.29 5.27
CA VAL A 84 10.79 23.10 6.45
C VAL A 84 11.00 22.32 7.75
N ARG A 85 10.71 21.01 7.72
CA ARG A 85 10.91 20.08 8.85
C ARG A 85 10.95 18.62 8.35
N PRO A 86 11.53 17.69 9.13
CA PRO A 86 11.57 16.27 8.75
C PRO A 86 10.19 15.71 8.38
N ALA A 87 10.04 14.91 7.34
CA ALA A 87 8.73 14.42 6.90
C ALA A 87 8.02 13.58 7.99
N LEU A 88 6.73 13.82 8.23
CA LEU A 88 5.88 12.91 9.02
C LEU A 88 5.37 11.79 8.12
N LEU A 89 5.52 10.54 8.54
CA LEU A 89 5.26 9.36 7.71
C LEU A 89 3.87 8.75 7.93
N TRP A 90 3.49 7.79 7.08
CA TRP A 90 2.18 7.11 7.15
C TRP A 90 1.90 6.43 8.50
N ASN A 91 2.94 5.98 9.18
CA ASN A 91 2.89 5.29 10.47
C ASN A 91 2.98 6.26 11.68
N ASP A 92 3.09 7.57 11.44
CA ASP A 92 3.02 8.57 12.51
C ASP A 92 1.58 8.80 12.99
N THR A 93 1.39 8.77 14.31
CA THR A 93 0.05 8.84 14.92
C THR A 93 -0.26 10.18 15.58
N ARG A 94 0.66 11.16 15.57
CA ARG A 94 0.46 12.48 16.21
C ARG A 94 -0.74 13.23 15.61
N SER A 95 -1.02 13.01 14.33
CA SER A 95 -2.12 13.62 13.58
C SER A 95 -3.49 12.95 13.81
N SER A 96 -3.62 11.95 14.70
CA SER A 96 -4.90 11.25 14.92
C SER A 96 -6.02 12.18 15.38
N GLY A 97 -5.74 13.09 16.33
CA GLY A 97 -6.72 14.08 16.78
C GLY A 97 -7.06 15.11 15.71
N ALA A 98 -6.08 15.48 14.87
CA ALA A 98 -6.27 16.38 13.75
C ALA A 98 -7.15 15.75 12.66
N ALA A 99 -6.99 14.44 12.40
CA ALA A 99 -7.85 13.70 11.49
C ALA A 99 -9.32 13.72 11.94
N ALA A 100 -9.58 13.39 13.21
CA ALA A 100 -10.93 13.43 13.78
C ALA A 100 -11.55 14.84 13.68
N ALA A 101 -10.79 15.88 14.02
CA ALA A 101 -11.26 17.26 13.90
C ALA A 101 -11.61 17.65 12.46
N LEU A 102 -10.81 17.25 11.46
CA LEU A 102 -11.10 17.49 10.04
C LEU A 102 -12.38 16.78 9.58
N VAL A 103 -12.57 15.54 10.03
CA VAL A 103 -13.79 14.77 9.75
C VAL A 103 -15.01 15.51 10.29
N ASP A 104 -14.98 15.93 11.55
CA ASP A 104 -16.09 16.64 12.18
C ASP A 104 -16.36 18.01 11.54
N GLU A 105 -15.31 18.78 11.24
CA GLU A 105 -15.41 20.12 10.66
C GLU A 105 -16.02 20.15 9.25
N LEU A 106 -15.78 19.11 8.43
CA LEU A 106 -16.39 19.01 7.10
C LEU A 106 -17.86 18.53 7.15
N GLY A 107 -18.31 17.97 8.28
CA GLY A 107 -19.65 17.43 8.45
C GLY A 107 -19.74 15.90 8.53
N GLY A 108 -18.63 15.24 8.85
CA GLY A 108 -18.56 13.80 9.09
C GLY A 108 -17.93 12.99 7.93
N PRO A 109 -17.79 11.67 8.11
CA PRO A 109 -17.02 10.83 7.19
C PRO A 109 -17.65 10.71 5.80
N ALA A 110 -18.98 10.73 5.69
CA ALA A 110 -19.67 10.71 4.39
C ALA A 110 -19.27 11.90 3.50
N ALA A 111 -19.13 13.11 4.07
CA ALA A 111 -18.74 14.29 3.31
C ALA A 111 -17.32 14.19 2.72
N TRP A 112 -16.41 13.51 3.43
CA TRP A 112 -15.06 13.22 2.95
C TRP A 112 -15.06 12.14 1.87
N ALA A 113 -15.76 11.04 2.13
CA ALA A 113 -15.89 9.94 1.18
C ALA A 113 -16.53 10.40 -0.14
N ASP A 114 -17.58 11.22 -0.10
CA ASP A 114 -18.26 11.73 -1.30
C ASP A 114 -17.35 12.64 -2.15
N ARG A 115 -16.52 13.49 -1.52
CA ARG A 115 -15.66 14.45 -2.24
C ARG A 115 -14.41 13.82 -2.84
N ILE A 116 -13.76 12.91 -2.13
CA ILE A 116 -12.42 12.42 -2.51
C ILE A 116 -12.23 10.91 -2.35
N GLY A 117 -13.25 10.17 -1.91
CA GLY A 117 -13.18 8.71 -1.71
C GLY A 117 -12.38 8.26 -0.49
N VAL A 118 -11.93 9.20 0.37
CA VAL A 118 -11.07 8.89 1.52
C VAL A 118 -11.57 9.62 2.76
N VAL A 119 -11.79 8.88 3.85
CA VAL A 119 -12.02 9.45 5.18
C VAL A 119 -10.68 9.64 5.88
N PRO A 120 -10.31 10.86 6.30
CA PRO A 120 -9.03 11.12 6.95
C PRO A 120 -8.76 10.27 8.20
N VAL A 121 -7.57 9.68 8.24
CA VAL A 121 -6.94 9.07 9.41
C VAL A 121 -5.54 9.66 9.59
N ALA A 122 -4.84 9.36 10.68
CA ALA A 122 -3.49 9.92 10.95
C ALA A 122 -2.50 9.74 9.78
N ALA A 123 -2.62 8.63 9.06
CA ALA A 123 -1.80 8.35 7.88
C ALA A 123 -1.98 9.37 6.75
N ILE A 124 -3.16 9.99 6.58
CA ILE A 124 -3.45 10.87 5.45
C ILE A 124 -2.75 12.24 5.58
N THR A 125 -2.20 12.76 4.48
CA THR A 125 -1.38 13.98 4.46
C THR A 125 -2.13 15.21 5.00
N ALA A 126 -3.42 15.36 4.68
CA ALA A 126 -4.28 16.43 5.19
C ALA A 126 -4.31 16.48 6.73
N SER A 127 -4.34 15.33 7.39
CA SER A 127 -4.32 15.25 8.86
C SER A 127 -2.99 15.73 9.43
N LYS A 128 -1.87 15.46 8.75
CA LYS A 128 -0.53 15.93 9.13
C LYS A 128 -0.39 17.44 8.93
N LEU A 129 -0.91 17.98 7.83
CA LEU A 129 -0.95 19.42 7.58
C LEU A 129 -1.77 20.14 8.66
N ARG A 130 -2.90 19.56 9.05
CA ARG A 130 -3.70 20.11 10.15
C ARG A 130 -2.96 20.06 11.48
N TRP A 131 -2.29 18.95 11.79
CA TRP A 131 -1.42 18.87 12.96
C TRP A 131 -0.32 19.93 12.95
N LEU A 132 0.34 20.13 11.79
CA LEU A 132 1.39 21.12 11.59
C LEU A 132 0.91 22.53 11.91
N VAL A 133 -0.26 22.92 11.38
CA VAL A 133 -0.85 24.24 11.64
C VAL A 133 -1.16 24.44 13.12
N ASP A 134 -1.71 23.43 13.77
CA ASP A 134 -2.17 23.54 15.16
C ASP A 134 -1.01 23.52 16.18
N HIS A 135 0.10 22.85 15.85
CA HIS A 135 1.22 22.64 16.80
C HIS A 135 2.49 23.42 16.43
N GLU A 136 2.73 23.68 15.15
CA GLU A 136 3.94 24.30 14.62
C GLU A 136 3.60 25.39 13.58
N PRO A 137 2.82 26.42 13.96
CA PRO A 137 2.29 27.41 13.01
C PRO A 137 3.39 28.15 12.22
N GLY A 138 4.58 28.34 12.80
CA GLY A 138 5.71 28.94 12.08
C GLY A 138 6.20 28.08 10.91
N HIS A 139 6.20 26.75 11.05
CA HIS A 139 6.51 25.84 9.95
C HIS A 139 5.39 25.83 8.91
N ALA A 140 4.13 25.87 9.35
CA ALA A 140 3.00 26.00 8.44
C ALA A 140 3.06 27.31 7.63
N ASP A 141 3.44 28.43 8.25
CA ASP A 141 3.62 29.73 7.59
C ASP A 141 4.80 29.73 6.60
N ALA A 142 5.87 28.98 6.89
CA ALA A 142 7.03 28.84 6.02
C ALA A 142 6.78 27.91 4.81
N THR A 143 5.72 27.08 4.85
CA THR A 143 5.44 26.10 3.81
C THR A 143 4.91 26.77 2.54
N ALA A 144 5.73 26.81 1.49
CA ALA A 144 5.37 27.31 0.17
C ALA A 144 4.82 26.21 -0.75
N ALA A 145 5.28 24.96 -0.58
CA ALA A 145 4.77 23.81 -1.31
C ALA A 145 4.67 22.57 -0.40
N VAL A 146 3.71 21.69 -0.70
CA VAL A 146 3.60 20.38 -0.07
C VAL A 146 3.70 19.30 -1.14
N CYS A 147 4.48 18.26 -0.88
CA CYS A 147 4.64 17.11 -1.76
C CYS A 147 4.85 15.83 -0.94
N LEU A 148 4.84 14.68 -1.61
CA LEU A 148 5.01 13.35 -1.03
C LEU A 148 6.42 12.78 -1.31
N PRO A 149 6.80 11.64 -0.71
CA PRO A 149 8.17 11.15 -0.78
C PRO A 149 8.67 10.87 -2.21
N HIS A 150 7.83 10.29 -3.09
CA HIS A 150 8.27 10.05 -4.47
C HIS A 150 8.35 11.35 -5.28
N ASP A 151 7.46 12.31 -5.02
CA ASP A 151 7.46 13.63 -5.64
C ASP A 151 8.78 14.34 -5.34
N TRP A 152 9.17 14.37 -4.07
CA TRP A 152 10.39 15.01 -3.62
C TRP A 152 11.63 14.35 -4.23
N LEU A 153 11.70 13.02 -4.25
CA LEU A 153 12.82 12.31 -4.89
C LEU A 153 12.88 12.56 -6.40
N THR A 154 11.72 12.54 -7.08
CA THR A 154 11.61 12.84 -8.51
C THR A 154 12.08 14.27 -8.81
N TRP A 155 11.66 15.24 -8.00
CA TRP A 155 12.09 16.63 -8.10
C TRP A 155 13.58 16.81 -7.79
N ARG A 156 14.13 16.09 -6.81
CA ARG A 156 15.58 16.10 -6.55
C ARG A 156 16.38 15.51 -7.72
N LEU A 157 15.83 14.54 -8.45
CA LEU A 157 16.45 13.95 -9.65
C LEU A 157 16.48 14.93 -10.85
N THR A 158 15.48 15.80 -11.02
CA THR A 158 15.54 16.90 -12.02
C THR A 158 16.59 17.93 -11.65
N GLY A 159 16.85 18.07 -10.36
CA GLY A 159 17.85 18.95 -9.78
C GLY A 159 17.33 19.87 -8.70
N GLY A 160 16.03 19.86 -8.43
CA GLY A 160 15.41 20.49 -7.27
C GLY A 160 15.56 22.02 -7.23
N ALA A 161 15.35 22.70 -8.35
CA ALA A 161 15.60 24.14 -8.46
C ALA A 161 14.34 25.00 -8.34
N ASP A 162 13.23 24.60 -8.97
CA ASP A 162 11.97 25.36 -8.98
C ASP A 162 10.83 24.48 -8.42
N LEU A 163 10.04 25.02 -7.48
CA LEU A 163 8.86 24.34 -6.95
C LEU A 163 7.82 24.06 -8.02
N ALA A 164 7.79 24.85 -9.10
CA ALA A 164 6.92 24.63 -10.25
C ALA A 164 7.24 23.33 -11.02
N ASP A 165 8.43 22.74 -10.78
CA ASP A 165 8.85 21.46 -11.35
C ASP A 165 8.44 20.25 -10.48
N LEU A 166 7.74 20.46 -9.37
CA LEU A 166 7.18 19.35 -8.59
C LEU A 166 6.15 18.60 -9.43
N ARG A 167 6.31 17.28 -9.49
CA ARG A 167 5.44 16.36 -10.21
C ARG A 167 5.05 15.21 -9.30
N THR A 168 3.82 14.73 -9.48
CA THR A 168 3.28 13.56 -8.80
C THR A 168 2.47 12.71 -9.79
N ASP A 169 1.95 11.59 -9.33
CA ASP A 169 1.01 10.75 -10.05
C ASP A 169 -0.36 10.72 -9.36
N ARG A 170 -1.38 10.18 -10.04
CA ARG A 170 -2.73 10.05 -9.45
C ARG A 170 -2.72 9.18 -8.21
N SER A 171 -1.91 8.11 -8.19
CA SER A 171 -1.91 7.14 -7.11
C SER A 171 -1.47 7.74 -5.78
N ASP A 172 -0.37 8.49 -5.73
CA ASP A 172 0.09 9.09 -4.47
C ASP A 172 -0.68 10.37 -4.12
N ALA A 173 -1.07 11.17 -5.13
CA ALA A 173 -1.96 12.30 -4.92
C ALA A 173 -3.27 11.88 -4.25
N SER A 174 -3.86 10.73 -4.64
CA SER A 174 -5.09 10.21 -4.00
C SER A 174 -4.92 9.85 -2.51
N GLY A 175 -3.69 9.65 -2.05
CA GLY A 175 -3.35 9.42 -0.64
C GLY A 175 -3.26 10.71 0.20
N THR A 176 -3.45 11.88 -0.39
CA THR A 176 -3.22 13.17 0.28
C THR A 176 -4.36 13.62 1.19
N GLY A 177 -5.59 13.23 0.89
CA GLY A 177 -6.77 13.80 1.54
C GLY A 177 -7.16 15.18 1.00
N TYR A 178 -6.67 15.60 -0.16
CA TYR A 178 -7.12 16.81 -0.86
C TYR A 178 -7.06 16.66 -2.39
N PHE A 179 -7.20 15.44 -2.88
CA PHE A 179 -7.26 15.09 -4.30
C PHE A 179 -8.37 14.07 -4.53
N SER A 180 -9.25 14.32 -5.50
CA SER A 180 -10.28 13.37 -5.92
C SER A 180 -9.71 12.41 -6.97
N ALA A 181 -9.56 11.14 -6.61
CA ALA A 181 -9.16 10.10 -7.57
C ALA A 181 -10.20 9.87 -8.67
N ALA A 182 -11.48 10.11 -8.37
CA ALA A 182 -12.59 9.99 -9.31
C ALA A 182 -12.51 11.07 -10.40
N ASP A 183 -12.29 12.33 -10.00
CA ASP A 183 -12.28 13.47 -10.91
C ASP A 183 -10.88 13.76 -11.49
N GLY A 184 -9.83 13.26 -10.85
CA GLY A 184 -8.44 13.52 -11.23
C GLY A 184 -7.98 14.94 -10.92
N THR A 185 -8.56 15.59 -9.90
CA THR A 185 -8.28 17.00 -9.58
C THR A 185 -8.07 17.22 -8.08
N TYR A 186 -7.24 18.21 -7.73
CA TYR A 186 -7.11 18.68 -6.36
C TYR A 186 -8.39 19.37 -5.87
N ASP A 187 -8.79 19.02 -4.65
CA ASP A 187 -9.82 19.72 -3.90
C ASP A 187 -9.17 20.77 -3.00
N VAL A 188 -9.05 21.99 -3.54
CA VAL A 188 -8.32 23.09 -2.88
C VAL A 188 -9.00 23.52 -1.57
N GLU A 189 -10.33 23.37 -1.45
CA GLU A 189 -11.04 23.71 -0.22
C GLU A 189 -10.68 22.76 0.93
N LEU A 190 -10.46 21.47 0.63
CA LEU A 190 -10.01 20.50 1.64
C LEU A 190 -8.56 20.77 2.06
N LEU A 191 -7.70 21.15 1.13
CA LEU A 191 -6.34 21.60 1.45
C LEU A 191 -6.37 22.84 2.37
N GLU A 192 -7.21 23.83 2.06
CA GLU A 192 -7.39 25.01 2.89
C GLU A 192 -7.98 24.70 4.27
N LEU A 193 -8.95 23.77 4.34
CA LEU A 193 -9.51 23.32 5.61
C LEU A 193 -8.42 22.70 6.50
N ALA A 194 -7.57 21.84 5.93
CA ALA A 194 -6.41 21.27 6.60
C ALA A 194 -5.40 22.35 7.03
N MET A 195 -5.18 23.35 6.18
CA MET A 195 -4.16 24.37 6.38
C MET A 195 -4.65 25.65 7.10
N ARG A 196 -5.90 25.66 7.60
CA ARG A 196 -6.61 26.83 8.14
C ARG A 196 -6.50 28.07 7.24
N GLY A 197 -6.78 27.88 5.96
CA GLY A 197 -6.85 28.93 4.95
C GLY A 197 -5.54 29.22 4.20
N ARG A 198 -4.41 28.61 4.58
CA ARG A 198 -3.18 28.69 3.77
C ARG A 198 -3.31 27.79 2.53
N ARG A 199 -2.61 28.15 1.46
CA ARG A 199 -2.67 27.49 0.15
C ARG A 199 -1.25 27.24 -0.39
N PRO A 200 -0.49 26.28 0.17
CA PRO A 200 0.79 25.91 -0.43
C PRO A 200 0.57 25.35 -1.84
N ALA A 201 1.57 25.48 -2.72
CA ALA A 201 1.57 24.84 -4.01
C ALA A 201 1.56 23.31 -3.87
N THR A 202 0.95 22.63 -4.84
CA THR A 202 0.92 21.18 -4.95
C THR A 202 1.56 20.75 -6.27
N PRO A 203 2.12 19.53 -6.37
CA PRO A 203 2.74 19.04 -7.60
C PRO A 203 1.74 18.95 -8.75
N GLU A 204 2.19 19.13 -9.98
CA GLU A 204 1.35 18.83 -11.15
C GLU A 204 1.23 17.30 -11.30
N VAL A 205 -0.01 16.81 -11.49
CA VAL A 205 -0.29 15.38 -11.66
C VAL A 205 0.00 14.95 -13.10
N VAL A 206 0.96 14.04 -13.25
CA VAL A 206 1.42 13.52 -14.55
C VAL A 206 0.57 12.32 -14.97
N ALA A 207 0.28 12.22 -16.26
CA ALA A 207 -0.39 11.06 -16.84
C ALA A 207 0.45 9.77 -16.66
N PRO A 208 -0.16 8.57 -16.63
CA PRO A 208 0.55 7.30 -16.39
C PRO A 208 1.78 7.04 -17.28
N ALA A 209 1.68 7.32 -18.58
CA ALA A 209 2.77 7.22 -19.56
C ALA A 209 3.53 8.54 -19.76
N GLY A 210 3.20 9.57 -18.98
CA GLY A 210 3.76 10.90 -19.09
C GLY A 210 5.17 10.99 -18.49
N THR A 211 5.82 12.11 -18.76
CA THR A 211 7.15 12.42 -18.21
C THR A 211 7.04 13.47 -17.12
N ALA A 212 7.70 13.21 -15.99
CA ALA A 212 7.90 14.16 -14.90
C ALA A 212 9.12 15.08 -15.12
N GLY A 213 9.71 15.05 -16.33
CA GLY A 213 10.92 15.79 -16.69
C GLY A 213 12.09 14.85 -16.99
N THR A 214 13.30 15.38 -16.83
CA THR A 214 14.55 14.63 -17.09
C THR A 214 15.50 14.75 -15.92
N THR A 215 16.25 13.68 -15.64
CA THR A 215 17.37 13.75 -14.70
C THR A 215 18.44 14.72 -15.20
N ARG A 216 19.35 15.14 -14.32
CA ARG A 216 20.55 15.92 -14.73
C ARG A 216 21.45 15.18 -15.73
N SER A 217 21.40 13.85 -15.76
CA SER A 217 22.12 13.00 -16.73
C SER A 217 21.38 12.80 -18.05
N GLY A 218 20.12 13.26 -18.15
CA GLY A 218 19.33 13.22 -19.39
C GLY A 218 18.37 12.03 -19.51
N ALA A 219 18.25 11.18 -18.48
CA ALA A 219 17.26 10.11 -18.46
C ALA A 219 15.85 10.69 -18.26
N LEU A 220 14.83 10.13 -18.93
CA LEU A 220 13.44 10.52 -18.70
C LEU A 220 13.01 10.13 -17.28
N LEU A 221 12.21 10.98 -16.64
CA LEU A 221 11.53 10.64 -15.39
C LEU A 221 10.10 10.23 -15.69
N GLY A 222 9.69 9.05 -15.21
CA GLY A 222 8.29 8.63 -15.18
C GLY A 222 7.50 9.42 -14.14
N ALA A 223 6.17 9.26 -14.13
CA ALA A 223 5.28 9.97 -13.21
C ALA A 223 5.56 9.69 -11.72
N GLY A 224 6.13 8.52 -11.41
CA GLY A 224 6.21 8.00 -10.05
C GLY A 224 4.93 7.31 -9.62
N ALA A 225 4.93 6.71 -8.43
CA ALA A 225 3.74 6.13 -7.82
C ALA A 225 3.89 5.92 -6.31
N GLY A 226 2.75 5.88 -5.62
CA GLY A 226 2.68 5.30 -4.28
C GLY A 226 3.01 3.80 -4.30
N ASP A 227 3.64 3.29 -3.25
CA ASP A 227 4.14 1.91 -3.16
C ASP A 227 3.11 0.82 -3.51
N ASN A 228 1.86 0.94 -3.04
CA ASN A 228 0.78 -0.01 -3.35
C ASN A 228 0.44 -0.05 -4.84
N ALA A 229 0.40 1.11 -5.49
CA ALA A 229 0.11 1.23 -6.91
C ALA A 229 1.31 0.81 -7.78
N ALA A 230 2.52 1.15 -7.35
CA ALA A 230 3.75 0.63 -7.95
C ALA A 230 3.81 -0.89 -7.85
N ALA A 231 3.53 -1.47 -6.68
CA ALA A 231 3.48 -2.92 -6.51
C ALA A 231 2.42 -3.57 -7.40
N ALA A 232 1.22 -2.99 -7.50
CA ALA A 232 0.16 -3.45 -8.41
C ALA A 232 0.62 -3.45 -9.87
N LEU A 233 1.29 -2.39 -10.32
CA LEU A 233 1.87 -2.30 -11.66
C LEU A 233 3.00 -3.34 -11.87
N GLY A 234 3.82 -3.56 -10.85
CA GLY A 234 4.94 -4.50 -10.86
C GLY A 234 4.53 -5.97 -10.85
N VAL A 235 3.41 -6.32 -10.21
CA VAL A 235 2.78 -7.66 -10.31
C VAL A 235 1.85 -7.79 -11.52
N GLY A 236 1.73 -6.73 -12.32
CA GLY A 236 0.92 -6.72 -13.54
C GLY A 236 -0.57 -6.91 -13.28
N ALA A 237 -1.04 -6.41 -12.14
CA ALA A 237 -2.45 -6.37 -11.81
C ALA A 237 -3.21 -5.50 -12.82
N GLY A 238 -4.28 -6.04 -13.37
CA GLY A 238 -5.23 -5.32 -14.22
C GLY A 238 -6.64 -5.37 -13.65
N PRO A 239 -7.64 -4.78 -14.34
CA PRO A 239 -9.03 -4.77 -13.89
C PRO A 239 -9.53 -6.15 -13.46
N GLY A 240 -10.06 -6.22 -12.24
CA GLY A 240 -10.56 -7.43 -11.60
C GLY A 240 -9.51 -8.27 -10.88
N ASP A 241 -8.26 -7.83 -10.86
CA ASP A 241 -7.23 -8.40 -9.99
C ASP A 241 -7.27 -7.74 -8.62
N CYS A 242 -7.24 -8.58 -7.58
CA CYS A 242 -7.00 -8.13 -6.22
C CYS A 242 -5.58 -8.51 -5.78
N VAL A 243 -4.79 -7.55 -5.34
CA VAL A 243 -3.48 -7.78 -4.74
C VAL A 243 -3.65 -7.90 -3.23
N VAL A 244 -3.26 -9.05 -2.68
CA VAL A 244 -3.20 -9.29 -1.24
C VAL A 244 -1.74 -9.34 -0.85
N SER A 245 -1.26 -8.29 -0.18
CA SER A 245 0.08 -8.28 0.43
C SER A 245 -0.04 -8.71 1.88
N LEU A 246 0.43 -9.91 2.19
CA LEU A 246 0.38 -10.48 3.54
C LEU A 246 1.76 -10.38 4.20
N GLY A 247 2.10 -9.19 4.69
CA GLY A 247 3.33 -8.86 5.40
C GLY A 247 3.16 -8.88 6.91
N THR A 248 3.86 -7.97 7.61
CA THR A 248 3.64 -7.71 9.05
C THR A 248 2.17 -7.29 9.30
N SER A 249 1.66 -6.42 8.45
CA SER A 249 0.25 -6.10 8.26
C SER A 249 -0.27 -6.77 6.97
N GLY A 250 -1.59 -6.77 6.78
CA GLY A 250 -2.20 -7.14 5.50
C GLY A 250 -2.67 -5.91 4.73
N VAL A 251 -2.46 -5.90 3.42
CA VAL A 251 -3.07 -4.94 2.50
C VAL A 251 -3.85 -5.69 1.45
N VAL A 252 -5.09 -5.30 1.24
CA VAL A 252 -5.97 -5.80 0.18
C VAL A 252 -6.29 -4.64 -0.71
N SER A 253 -5.87 -4.70 -1.98
CA SER A 253 -6.24 -3.70 -2.97
C SER A 253 -6.78 -4.37 -4.23
N ALA A 254 -7.61 -3.68 -4.99
CA ALA A 254 -8.12 -4.22 -6.26
C ALA A 254 -8.10 -3.16 -7.34
N VAL A 255 -7.78 -3.58 -8.56
CA VAL A 255 -7.78 -2.69 -9.73
C VAL A 255 -9.16 -2.72 -10.37
N GLY A 256 -9.74 -1.55 -10.62
CA GLY A 256 -11.01 -1.43 -11.33
C GLY A 256 -11.37 0.02 -11.66
N ASP A 257 -12.57 0.21 -12.21
CA ASP A 257 -13.01 1.51 -12.73
C ASP A 257 -13.95 2.27 -11.79
N ALA A 258 -14.56 1.59 -10.81
CA ALA A 258 -15.43 2.24 -9.83
C ALA A 258 -14.60 3.01 -8.79
N ALA A 259 -14.96 4.26 -8.55
CA ALA A 259 -14.39 5.06 -7.47
C ALA A 259 -15.19 4.79 -6.18
N PRO A 260 -14.56 4.28 -5.11
CA PRO A 260 -15.22 4.06 -3.82
C PRO A 260 -15.63 5.36 -3.13
N HIS A 261 -16.76 5.33 -2.44
CA HIS A 261 -17.26 6.42 -1.59
C HIS A 261 -17.72 5.85 -0.23
N ASP A 262 -16.87 5.04 0.39
CA ASP A 262 -17.19 4.33 1.62
C ASP A 262 -17.21 5.28 2.84
N ALA A 263 -18.41 5.69 3.25
CA ALA A 263 -18.64 6.53 4.42
C ALA A 263 -18.22 5.87 5.76
N SER A 264 -17.97 4.56 5.80
CA SER A 264 -17.39 3.91 6.97
C SER A 264 -15.88 4.17 7.11
N GLY A 265 -15.22 4.60 6.03
CA GLY A 265 -13.79 4.86 5.97
C GLY A 265 -12.91 3.61 5.95
N LEU A 266 -13.49 2.42 5.72
CA LEU A 266 -12.73 1.17 5.66
C LEU A 266 -12.02 1.01 4.31
N VAL A 267 -12.71 1.35 3.23
CA VAL A 267 -12.15 1.33 1.87
C VAL A 267 -11.65 2.73 1.51
N ALA A 268 -10.34 2.86 1.33
CA ALA A 268 -9.76 4.08 0.78
C ALA A 268 -9.84 4.05 -0.76
N GLY A 269 -10.51 5.05 -1.35
CA GLY A 269 -10.67 5.23 -2.80
C GLY A 269 -9.44 5.83 -3.47
N PHE A 270 -8.33 5.09 -3.48
CA PHE A 270 -7.11 5.52 -4.17
C PHE A 270 -7.15 5.26 -5.67
N ALA A 271 -6.26 5.92 -6.41
CA ALA A 271 -6.00 5.65 -7.81
C ALA A 271 -4.88 4.62 -7.99
N ASP A 272 -4.88 3.90 -9.11
CA ASP A 272 -3.73 3.11 -9.54
C ASP A 272 -2.74 3.93 -10.39
N ALA A 273 -1.61 3.31 -10.74
CA ALA A 273 -0.58 3.92 -11.59
C ALA A 273 -0.87 3.82 -13.10
N THR A 274 -2.06 3.34 -13.52
CA THR A 274 -2.44 3.14 -14.93
C THR A 274 -3.57 4.05 -15.41
N GLY A 275 -4.16 4.84 -14.51
CA GLY A 275 -5.27 5.74 -14.82
C GLY A 275 -6.63 5.25 -14.32
N ARG A 276 -6.66 4.15 -13.56
CA ARG A 276 -7.84 3.52 -12.96
C ARG A 276 -7.89 3.79 -11.46
N GLN A 277 -8.71 3.01 -10.75
CA GLN A 277 -8.87 3.03 -9.29
C GLN A 277 -8.18 1.83 -8.66
N LEU A 278 -7.71 2.04 -7.42
CA LEU A 278 -7.08 1.06 -6.55
C LEU A 278 -7.68 1.12 -5.13
N PRO A 279 -8.98 0.82 -4.94
CA PRO A 279 -9.57 0.67 -3.62
C PRO A 279 -8.68 -0.17 -2.73
N LEU A 280 -8.42 0.31 -1.52
CA LEU A 280 -7.46 -0.29 -0.63
C LEU A 280 -8.02 -0.40 0.78
N VAL A 281 -7.84 -1.58 1.39
CA VAL A 281 -8.20 -1.88 2.77
C VAL A 281 -6.96 -2.44 3.47
N CYS A 282 -6.66 -1.91 4.65
CA CYS A 282 -5.54 -2.34 5.48
C CYS A 282 -6.01 -3.12 6.70
N THR A 283 -5.27 -4.16 7.05
CA THR A 283 -5.41 -4.92 8.31
C THR A 283 -4.13 -4.79 9.11
N LEU A 284 -4.25 -4.68 10.43
CA LEU A 284 -3.12 -4.70 11.34
C LEU A 284 -2.52 -6.12 11.44
N ASN A 285 -3.38 -7.13 11.41
CA ASN A 285 -3.00 -8.52 11.66
C ASN A 285 -2.66 -9.26 10.36
N GLY A 286 -1.36 -9.36 10.05
CA GLY A 286 -0.84 -10.11 8.91
C GLY A 286 -0.18 -11.45 9.29
N ALA A 287 0.95 -11.76 8.66
CA ALA A 287 1.76 -12.95 8.92
C ALA A 287 2.20 -13.16 10.40
N PRO A 288 2.40 -12.11 11.24
CA PRO A 288 2.70 -12.28 12.66
C PRO A 288 1.67 -13.10 13.44
N VAL A 289 0.41 -13.17 12.99
CA VAL A 289 -0.62 -14.05 13.56
C VAL A 289 -0.15 -15.50 13.53
N LEU A 290 0.35 -15.97 12.38
CA LEU A 290 0.86 -17.32 12.23
C LEU A 290 2.10 -17.53 13.10
N ALA A 291 2.98 -16.53 13.18
CA ALA A 291 4.17 -16.58 14.04
C ALA A 291 3.82 -16.67 15.54
N ALA A 292 2.74 -16.03 15.98
CA ALA A 292 2.26 -16.17 17.36
C ALA A 292 1.77 -17.59 17.64
N VAL A 293 1.05 -18.19 16.68
CA VAL A 293 0.54 -19.55 16.80
C VAL A 293 1.66 -20.60 16.74
N THR A 294 2.70 -20.40 15.91
CA THR A 294 3.88 -21.29 15.93
C THR A 294 4.56 -21.29 17.29
N ARG A 295 4.78 -20.10 17.89
CA ARG A 295 5.33 -19.97 19.25
C ARG A 295 4.45 -20.66 20.30
N MET A 296 3.14 -20.47 20.22
CA MET A 296 2.19 -21.08 21.16
C MET A 296 2.18 -22.62 21.07
N LEU A 297 2.29 -23.18 19.87
CA LEU A 297 2.35 -24.62 19.63
C LEU A 297 3.74 -25.23 19.86
N GLY A 298 4.80 -24.41 19.93
CA GLY A 298 6.18 -24.87 20.04
C GLY A 298 6.70 -25.53 18.76
N VAL A 299 6.25 -25.06 17.60
CA VAL A 299 6.61 -25.61 16.27
C VAL A 299 7.22 -24.54 15.37
N ASP A 300 7.83 -24.95 14.26
CA ASP A 300 8.24 -24.02 13.20
C ASP A 300 7.12 -23.81 12.16
N PHE A 301 7.36 -22.96 11.16
CA PHE A 301 6.37 -22.68 10.11
C PHE A 301 6.07 -23.89 9.21
N ALA A 302 7.05 -24.75 8.96
CA ALA A 302 6.84 -25.92 8.11
C ALA A 302 5.91 -26.93 8.80
N GLU A 303 6.10 -27.12 10.11
CA GLU A 303 5.24 -27.96 10.92
C GLU A 303 3.86 -27.33 11.14
N LEU A 304 3.76 -26.01 11.30
CA LEU A 304 2.46 -25.30 11.28
C LEU A 304 1.70 -25.58 9.99
N ASP A 305 2.37 -25.46 8.84
CA ASP A 305 1.76 -25.71 7.53
C ASP A 305 1.28 -27.17 7.43
N ARG A 306 2.10 -28.13 7.85
CA ARG A 306 1.74 -29.55 7.88
C ARG A 306 0.53 -29.82 8.76
N LEU A 307 0.49 -29.23 9.96
CA LEU A 307 -0.60 -29.37 10.92
C LEU A 307 -1.91 -28.77 10.38
N ALA A 308 -1.85 -27.56 9.81
CA ALA A 308 -3.01 -26.90 9.23
C ALA A 308 -3.56 -27.69 8.03
N LEU A 309 -2.70 -28.19 7.14
CA LEU A 309 -3.11 -28.96 5.97
C LEU A 309 -3.68 -30.35 6.32
N ALA A 310 -3.25 -30.94 7.44
CA ALA A 310 -3.76 -32.24 7.90
C ALA A 310 -5.15 -32.15 8.56
N ALA A 311 -5.51 -30.99 9.12
CA ALA A 311 -6.82 -30.77 9.72
C ALA A 311 -7.89 -30.43 8.67
N PRO A 312 -9.15 -30.86 8.86
CA PRO A 312 -10.23 -30.60 7.90
C PRO A 312 -10.62 -29.12 7.86
N ALA A 313 -11.22 -28.69 6.75
CA ALA A 313 -11.78 -27.34 6.62
C ALA A 313 -12.75 -27.01 7.75
N GLY A 314 -12.64 -25.78 8.28
CA GLY A 314 -13.40 -25.30 9.42
C GLY A 314 -12.91 -25.81 10.78
N ALA A 315 -11.72 -26.43 10.84
CA ALA A 315 -11.01 -26.81 12.05
C ALA A 315 -11.89 -27.57 13.09
N GLN A 316 -12.80 -28.42 12.61
CA GLN A 316 -13.80 -29.11 13.44
C GLN A 316 -14.60 -28.18 14.37
N GLY A 317 -14.94 -26.98 13.89
CA GLY A 317 -15.73 -26.01 14.63
C GLY A 317 -14.94 -24.93 15.36
N LEU A 318 -13.60 -25.00 15.38
CA LEU A 318 -12.78 -23.89 15.90
C LEU A 318 -12.80 -22.71 14.93
N ALA A 319 -12.81 -21.50 15.48
CA ALA A 319 -12.64 -20.26 14.71
C ALA A 319 -11.76 -19.29 15.48
N LEU A 320 -10.66 -18.85 14.86
CA LEU A 320 -9.79 -17.82 15.41
C LEU A 320 -10.19 -16.46 14.80
N VAL A 321 -10.47 -15.48 15.66
CA VAL A 321 -10.56 -14.07 15.30
C VAL A 321 -9.22 -13.43 15.65
N PRO A 322 -8.37 -13.07 14.66
CA PRO A 322 -6.95 -12.85 14.89
C PRO A 322 -6.61 -11.40 15.26
N TYR A 323 -7.46 -10.69 16.00
CA TYR A 323 -7.25 -9.29 16.38
C TYR A 323 -6.29 -9.14 17.57
N PHE A 324 -5.08 -9.71 17.44
CA PHE A 324 -4.17 -9.89 18.58
C PHE A 324 -3.69 -8.58 19.19
N ASP A 325 -3.62 -7.51 18.40
CA ASP A 325 -3.16 -6.19 18.84
C ASP A 325 -4.15 -5.09 18.40
N GLY A 326 -5.45 -5.39 18.38
CA GLY A 326 -6.48 -4.57 17.74
C GLY A 326 -6.61 -4.87 16.25
N GLU A 327 -7.43 -4.09 15.53
CA GLU A 327 -7.61 -4.21 14.08
C GLU A 327 -7.94 -2.85 13.46
N ARG A 328 -7.52 -2.66 12.20
CA ARG A 328 -7.84 -1.48 11.39
C ARG A 328 -9.10 -1.70 10.54
N SER A 329 -9.27 -2.90 9.99
CA SER A 329 -10.42 -3.25 9.16
C SER A 329 -11.04 -4.56 9.63
N PRO A 330 -12.16 -4.52 10.39
CA PRO A 330 -12.90 -3.33 10.81
C PRO A 330 -12.15 -2.47 11.85
N ASN A 331 -12.53 -1.19 11.98
CA ASN A 331 -11.88 -0.22 12.86
C ASN A 331 -12.13 -0.53 14.35
N LEU A 332 -11.22 -1.29 14.95
CA LEU A 332 -11.31 -1.84 16.30
C LEU A 332 -9.94 -1.79 16.99
N PRO A 333 -9.43 -0.60 17.34
CA PRO A 333 -8.06 -0.45 17.85
C PRO A 333 -7.83 -1.17 19.18
N ASP A 334 -8.88 -1.37 19.99
CA ASP A 334 -8.81 -1.99 21.32
C ASP A 334 -9.26 -3.47 21.32
N ALA A 335 -9.49 -4.09 20.16
CA ALA A 335 -9.89 -5.48 20.09
C ALA A 335 -8.76 -6.44 20.51
N GLU A 336 -9.13 -7.58 21.06
CA GLU A 336 -8.23 -8.68 21.39
C GLU A 336 -8.65 -9.93 20.62
N GLY A 337 -7.70 -10.78 20.25
CA GLY A 337 -8.00 -11.99 19.50
C GLY A 337 -8.67 -13.05 20.35
N ALA A 338 -9.50 -13.88 19.71
CA ALA A 338 -10.30 -14.89 20.40
C ALA A 338 -10.37 -16.21 19.62
N LEU A 339 -10.30 -17.32 20.35
CA LEU A 339 -10.52 -18.67 19.81
C LEU A 339 -11.89 -19.17 20.27
N HIS A 340 -12.82 -19.28 19.33
CA HIS A 340 -14.21 -19.70 19.57
C HIS A 340 -14.44 -21.17 19.21
N GLY A 341 -15.52 -21.74 19.77
CA GLY A 341 -15.96 -23.10 19.43
C GLY A 341 -15.15 -24.23 20.08
N VAL A 342 -14.40 -23.92 21.14
CA VAL A 342 -13.53 -24.88 21.84
C VAL A 342 -14.34 -25.99 22.52
N THR A 343 -13.95 -27.22 22.26
CA THR A 343 -14.45 -28.43 22.93
C THR A 343 -13.28 -29.34 23.28
N THR A 344 -13.49 -30.29 24.20
CA THR A 344 -12.48 -31.32 24.53
C THR A 344 -12.11 -32.22 23.35
N ARG A 345 -12.91 -32.22 22.27
CA ARG A 345 -12.69 -33.06 21.09
C ARG A 345 -11.91 -32.37 19.98
N ASN A 346 -12.12 -31.07 19.79
CA ASN A 346 -11.53 -30.31 18.68
C ASN A 346 -10.32 -29.47 19.07
N LEU A 347 -10.03 -29.28 20.36
CA LEU A 347 -8.85 -28.53 20.81
C LEU A 347 -7.57 -29.35 20.62
N THR A 348 -7.08 -29.41 19.39
CA THR A 348 -5.85 -30.12 18.98
C THR A 348 -4.89 -29.17 18.27
N PRO A 349 -3.58 -29.45 18.26
CA PRO A 349 -2.60 -28.62 17.53
C PRO A 349 -2.95 -28.43 16.05
N GLY A 350 -3.43 -29.49 15.37
CA GLY A 350 -3.84 -29.43 13.97
C GLY A 350 -5.01 -28.48 13.73
N ASN A 351 -6.07 -28.58 14.56
CA ASN A 351 -7.22 -27.69 14.41
C ASN A 351 -6.89 -26.25 14.80
N VAL A 352 -6.02 -26.01 15.79
CA VAL A 352 -5.56 -24.65 16.13
C VAL A 352 -4.75 -24.04 14.99
N ALA A 353 -3.82 -24.80 14.40
CA ALA A 353 -3.06 -24.37 13.22
C ALA A 353 -3.99 -24.05 12.04
N ARG A 354 -4.98 -24.91 11.78
CA ARG A 354 -5.99 -24.70 10.73
C ARG A 354 -6.84 -23.46 10.99
N ALA A 355 -7.34 -23.29 12.20
CA ALA A 355 -8.14 -22.13 12.60
C ALA A 355 -7.35 -20.82 12.48
N ALA A 356 -6.03 -20.85 12.72
CA ALA A 356 -5.17 -19.68 12.54
C ALA A 356 -5.07 -19.25 11.07
N VAL A 357 -4.83 -20.20 10.17
CA VAL A 357 -4.75 -19.93 8.72
C VAL A 357 -6.12 -19.50 8.18
N GLU A 358 -7.20 -20.23 8.52
CA GLU A 358 -8.55 -19.89 8.09
C GLU A 358 -9.03 -18.56 8.66
N GLY A 359 -8.72 -18.25 9.92
CA GLY A 359 -9.06 -16.98 10.57
C GLY A 359 -8.37 -15.79 9.94
N LEU A 360 -7.06 -15.89 9.67
CA LEU A 360 -6.30 -14.86 8.96
C LEU A 360 -6.88 -14.62 7.56
N LEU A 361 -7.11 -15.69 6.79
CA LEU A 361 -7.69 -15.60 5.45
C LEU A 361 -9.12 -15.08 5.45
N SER A 362 -9.92 -15.38 6.49
CA SER A 362 -11.29 -14.87 6.62
C SER A 362 -11.30 -13.37 6.94
N SER A 363 -10.29 -12.86 7.65
CA SER A 363 -10.09 -11.41 7.81
C SER A 363 -9.78 -10.72 6.47
N ILE A 364 -8.97 -11.37 5.62
CA ILE A 364 -8.73 -10.91 4.25
C ILE A 364 -9.99 -10.99 3.38
N ALA A 365 -10.79 -12.06 3.50
CA ALA A 365 -12.07 -12.20 2.81
C ALA A 365 -13.04 -11.06 3.17
N PHE A 366 -13.10 -10.65 4.45
CA PHE A 366 -13.88 -9.50 4.88
C PHE A 366 -13.46 -8.22 4.14
N CYS A 367 -12.14 -7.98 4.00
CA CYS A 367 -11.62 -6.81 3.30
C CYS A 367 -11.97 -6.84 1.81
N LEU A 368 -11.84 -8.02 1.18
CA LEU A 368 -12.21 -8.25 -0.20
C LEU A 368 -13.71 -7.96 -0.44
N ASP A 369 -14.58 -8.40 0.47
CA ASP A 369 -16.01 -8.16 0.40
C ASP A 369 -16.37 -6.67 0.54
N ARG A 370 -15.61 -5.90 1.35
CA ARG A 370 -15.78 -4.44 1.43
C ARG A 370 -15.44 -3.77 0.10
N ILE A 371 -14.33 -4.15 -0.53
CA ILE A 371 -13.95 -3.62 -1.85
C ILE A 371 -14.98 -4.01 -2.92
N ALA A 372 -15.49 -5.24 -2.89
CA ALA A 372 -16.51 -5.69 -3.83
C ALA A 372 -17.85 -4.93 -3.67
N ALA A 373 -18.19 -4.52 -2.45
CA ALA A 373 -19.38 -3.71 -2.17
C ALA A 373 -19.32 -2.31 -2.81
N GLU A 374 -18.12 -1.78 -3.05
CA GLU A 374 -17.86 -0.52 -3.76
C GLU A 374 -17.91 -0.67 -5.30
N GLY A 375 -18.40 -1.80 -5.81
CA GLY A 375 -18.64 -2.03 -7.24
C GLY A 375 -17.45 -2.59 -8.02
N ILE A 376 -16.40 -3.04 -7.33
CA ILE A 376 -15.22 -3.65 -7.97
C ILE A 376 -15.40 -5.16 -8.09
N ALA A 377 -15.54 -5.66 -9.31
CA ALA A 377 -15.64 -7.09 -9.57
C ALA A 377 -14.27 -7.77 -9.49
N VAL A 378 -13.99 -8.50 -8.41
CA VAL A 378 -12.75 -9.28 -8.28
C VAL A 378 -12.90 -10.67 -8.89
N HIS A 379 -11.97 -11.04 -9.78
CA HIS A 379 -11.93 -12.30 -10.52
C HIS A 379 -10.83 -13.23 -10.04
N ARG A 380 -9.66 -12.70 -9.68
CA ARG A 380 -8.55 -13.48 -9.10
C ARG A 380 -7.81 -12.68 -8.04
N VAL A 381 -7.10 -13.40 -7.18
CA VAL A 381 -6.26 -12.83 -6.12
C VAL A 381 -4.79 -13.08 -6.46
N ILE A 382 -3.97 -12.05 -6.39
CA ILE A 382 -2.51 -12.11 -6.48
C ILE A 382 -1.96 -11.99 -5.05
N LEU A 383 -1.48 -13.10 -4.50
CA LEU A 383 -0.99 -13.17 -3.12
C LEU A 383 0.53 -12.94 -3.09
N VAL A 384 0.95 -11.88 -2.41
CA VAL A 384 2.35 -11.49 -2.22
C VAL A 384 2.68 -11.29 -0.74
N GLY A 385 3.93 -10.93 -0.45
CA GLY A 385 4.40 -10.71 0.92
C GLY A 385 4.85 -11.99 1.65
N GLY A 386 5.31 -11.82 2.89
CA GLY A 386 5.93 -12.91 3.67
C GLY A 386 4.99 -14.10 3.93
N GLY A 387 3.69 -13.85 4.06
CA GLY A 387 2.65 -14.86 4.26
C GLY A 387 2.42 -15.74 3.03
N ALA A 388 2.75 -15.26 1.82
CA ALA A 388 2.69 -16.07 0.59
C ALA A 388 3.68 -17.25 0.61
N ARG A 389 4.67 -17.26 1.51
CA ARG A 389 5.61 -18.39 1.67
C ARG A 389 4.96 -19.60 2.36
N SER A 390 3.96 -19.40 3.20
CA SER A 390 3.24 -20.50 3.86
C SER A 390 2.51 -21.34 2.82
N GLU A 391 2.78 -22.64 2.80
CA GLU A 391 2.08 -23.58 1.94
C GLU A 391 0.61 -23.71 2.34
N ALA A 392 0.32 -23.69 3.64
CA ALA A 392 -1.05 -23.75 4.14
C ALA A 392 -1.87 -22.54 3.68
N VAL A 393 -1.31 -21.33 3.80
CA VAL A 393 -1.97 -20.10 3.29
C VAL A 393 -2.27 -20.24 1.79
N ARG A 394 -1.28 -20.61 0.97
CA ARG A 394 -1.45 -20.72 -0.49
C ARG A 394 -2.52 -21.74 -0.89
N ARG A 395 -2.56 -22.91 -0.25
CA ARG A 395 -3.52 -23.98 -0.59
C ARG A 395 -4.91 -23.74 -0.02
N ILE A 396 -5.04 -23.05 1.12
CA ILE A 396 -6.34 -22.82 1.78
C ILE A 396 -7.01 -21.53 1.27
N ALA A 397 -6.22 -20.54 0.85
CA ALA A 397 -6.74 -19.24 0.39
C ALA A 397 -7.84 -19.34 -0.67
N PRO A 398 -7.74 -20.15 -1.75
CA PRO A 398 -8.81 -20.21 -2.75
C PRO A 398 -10.16 -20.65 -2.20
N ALA A 399 -10.17 -21.58 -1.23
CA ALA A 399 -11.40 -22.06 -0.61
C ALA A 399 -12.06 -21.00 0.30
N ILE A 400 -11.25 -20.16 0.95
CA ILE A 400 -11.73 -19.09 1.85
C ILE A 400 -12.13 -17.84 1.07
N LEU A 401 -11.31 -17.42 0.10
CA LEU A 401 -11.53 -16.22 -0.71
C LEU A 401 -12.54 -16.46 -1.84
N GLY A 402 -12.80 -17.72 -2.20
CA GLY A 402 -13.72 -18.09 -3.28
C GLY A 402 -13.23 -17.67 -4.68
N LYS A 403 -11.91 -17.52 -4.86
CA LYS A 403 -11.25 -17.06 -6.10
C LYS A 403 -9.97 -17.85 -6.34
N PRO A 404 -9.54 -18.02 -7.61
CA PRO A 404 -8.20 -18.51 -7.90
C PRO A 404 -7.13 -17.59 -7.28
N VAL A 405 -6.11 -18.20 -6.68
CA VAL A 405 -5.00 -17.47 -6.04
C VAL A 405 -3.72 -17.69 -6.85
N HIS A 406 -3.17 -16.59 -7.35
CA HIS A 406 -1.93 -16.52 -8.08
C HIS A 406 -0.82 -16.08 -7.13
N VAL A 407 0.28 -16.82 -7.10
CA VAL A 407 1.44 -16.52 -6.27
C VAL A 407 2.65 -16.36 -7.19
N PRO A 408 3.02 -15.10 -7.53
CA PRO A 408 4.22 -14.84 -8.30
C PRO A 408 5.48 -15.19 -7.50
N THR A 409 6.57 -15.46 -8.22
CA THR A 409 7.90 -15.63 -7.64
C THR A 409 8.25 -14.40 -6.80
N PRO A 410 8.71 -14.54 -5.54
CA PRO A 410 9.04 -13.39 -4.69
C PRO A 410 9.97 -12.41 -5.38
N GLY A 411 9.61 -11.12 -5.33
CA GLY A 411 10.37 -10.07 -5.99
C GLY A 411 10.12 -8.69 -5.38
N GLU A 412 10.87 -7.71 -5.86
CA GLU A 412 10.78 -6.31 -5.44
C GLU A 412 9.73 -5.57 -6.28
N TYR A 413 8.45 -5.88 -6.05
CA TYR A 413 7.37 -5.45 -6.94
C TYR A 413 7.18 -3.94 -7.03
N VAL A 414 7.51 -3.18 -5.99
CA VAL A 414 7.49 -1.70 -6.03
C VAL A 414 8.53 -1.20 -7.03
N ALA A 415 9.78 -1.63 -6.89
CA ALA A 415 10.85 -1.24 -7.80
C ALA A 415 10.61 -1.77 -9.23
N LEU A 416 10.07 -2.99 -9.39
CA LEU A 416 9.68 -3.52 -10.71
C LEU A 416 8.56 -2.68 -11.34
N GLY A 417 7.55 -2.27 -10.56
CA GLY A 417 6.49 -1.41 -11.05
C GLY A 417 7.00 -0.04 -11.47
N ALA A 418 7.87 0.57 -10.68
CA ALA A 418 8.55 1.82 -11.03
C ALA A 418 9.39 1.67 -12.31
N ALA A 419 10.16 0.58 -12.45
CA ALA A 419 10.93 0.30 -13.66
C ALA A 419 10.01 0.13 -14.88
N ARG A 420 8.87 -0.54 -14.70
CA ARG A 420 7.86 -0.74 -15.75
C ARG A 420 7.22 0.58 -16.17
N GLN A 421 6.96 1.47 -15.23
CA GLN A 421 6.46 2.82 -15.51
C GLN A 421 7.53 3.67 -16.24
N ALA A 422 8.81 3.53 -15.88
CA ALA A 422 9.91 4.19 -16.58
C ALA A 422 10.01 3.71 -18.03
N ALA A 423 9.90 2.41 -18.27
CA ALA A 423 9.83 1.84 -19.62
C ALA A 423 8.59 2.34 -20.39
N TRP A 424 7.44 2.45 -19.71
CA TRP A 424 6.24 2.99 -20.31
C TRP A 424 6.40 4.46 -20.72
N ALA A 425 6.98 5.31 -19.87
CA ALA A 425 7.26 6.70 -20.20
C ALA A 425 8.24 6.85 -21.37
N ALA A 426 9.24 5.96 -21.48
CA ALA A 426 10.18 5.95 -22.60
C ALA A 426 9.56 5.48 -23.91
N ALA A 427 8.67 4.48 -23.85
CA ALA A 427 8.01 3.91 -25.03
C ALA A 427 6.78 4.70 -25.50
N GLY A 428 6.08 5.34 -24.56
CA GLY A 428 4.75 5.93 -24.76
C GLY A 428 3.66 4.86 -24.96
N GLY A 429 2.51 5.30 -25.50
CA GLY A 429 1.37 4.43 -25.83
C GLY A 429 0.34 4.26 -24.70
N ASP A 430 -0.75 3.57 -25.02
CA ASP A 430 -1.96 3.53 -24.16
C ASP A 430 -1.91 2.48 -23.03
N ALA A 431 -0.89 1.63 -23.00
CA ALA A 431 -0.76 0.56 -22.02
C ALA A 431 0.72 0.33 -21.63
N PRO A 432 0.98 -0.10 -20.38
CA PRO A 432 2.34 -0.39 -19.93
C PRO A 432 2.94 -1.58 -20.70
N PRO A 433 4.27 -1.64 -20.85
CA PRO A 433 4.96 -2.77 -21.49
C PRO A 433 4.53 -4.13 -20.94
N ALA A 434 4.35 -5.10 -21.81
CA ALA A 434 3.94 -6.45 -21.45
C ALA A 434 5.14 -7.27 -20.95
N TRP A 435 5.53 -7.05 -19.69
CA TRP A 435 6.58 -7.83 -19.04
C TRP A 435 6.08 -9.16 -18.53
N THR A 436 6.97 -10.17 -18.53
CA THR A 436 6.68 -11.47 -17.90
C THR A 436 7.19 -11.45 -16.46
N ILE A 437 6.28 -11.55 -15.50
CA ILE A 437 6.60 -11.40 -14.08
C ILE A 437 6.89 -12.78 -13.49
N GLY A 438 8.12 -13.25 -13.73
CA GLY A 438 8.62 -14.53 -13.23
C GLY A 438 7.68 -15.71 -13.49
N GLU A 439 7.87 -16.79 -12.73
CA GLU A 439 6.90 -17.88 -12.69
C GLU A 439 5.79 -17.54 -11.69
N THR A 440 4.54 -17.80 -12.05
CA THR A 440 3.37 -17.63 -11.18
C THR A 440 2.70 -18.98 -10.96
N ALA A 441 2.64 -19.42 -9.70
CA ALA A 441 1.89 -20.61 -9.33
C ALA A 441 0.41 -20.27 -9.11
N THR A 442 -0.50 -21.10 -9.63
CA THR A 442 -1.95 -20.94 -9.44
C THR A 442 -2.48 -22.00 -8.49
N TYR A 443 -3.28 -21.58 -7.52
CA TYR A 443 -3.96 -22.42 -6.54
C TYR A 443 -5.47 -22.25 -6.70
N GLU A 444 -6.17 -23.38 -6.72
CA GLU A 444 -7.62 -23.46 -6.80
C GLU A 444 -8.14 -24.49 -5.80
N ALA A 445 -9.33 -24.24 -5.26
CA ALA A 445 -10.04 -25.15 -4.36
C ALA A 445 -11.53 -24.82 -4.38
N ASP A 446 -12.37 -25.81 -4.08
CA ASP A 446 -13.81 -25.58 -3.92
C ASP A 446 -14.06 -24.60 -2.74
N PRO A 447 -14.94 -23.59 -2.92
CA PRO A 447 -15.25 -22.66 -1.84
C PRO A 447 -15.81 -23.33 -0.59
N THR A 448 -15.39 -22.86 0.59
CA THR A 448 -15.87 -23.33 1.89
C THR A 448 -16.61 -22.22 2.65
N PRO A 449 -17.79 -21.78 2.18
CA PRO A 449 -18.50 -20.62 2.75
C PRO A 449 -18.83 -20.79 4.23
N ALA A 450 -19.11 -22.02 4.68
CA ALA A 450 -19.38 -22.32 6.09
C ALA A 450 -18.22 -21.95 7.04
N VAL A 451 -16.98 -21.88 6.55
CA VAL A 451 -15.81 -21.44 7.34
C VAL A 451 -15.87 -19.93 7.57
N VAL A 452 -16.12 -19.17 6.51
CA VAL A 452 -16.25 -17.70 6.54
C VAL A 452 -17.47 -17.28 7.36
N GLU A 453 -18.61 -17.96 7.18
CA GLU A 453 -19.82 -17.75 7.99
C GLU A 453 -19.56 -17.96 9.49
N ARG A 454 -18.82 -19.03 9.84
CA ARG A 454 -18.43 -19.29 11.23
C ARG A 454 -17.49 -18.21 11.76
N TYR A 455 -16.53 -17.77 10.95
CA TYR A 455 -15.64 -16.67 11.31
C TYR A 455 -16.44 -15.40 11.63
N HIS A 456 -17.39 -14.99 10.79
CA HIS A 456 -18.23 -13.82 11.07
C HIS A 456 -19.12 -13.97 12.32
N ALA A 457 -19.61 -15.18 12.59
CA ALA A 457 -20.32 -15.46 13.83
C ALA A 457 -19.40 -15.29 15.06
N ALA A 458 -18.18 -15.83 15.02
CA ALA A 458 -17.17 -15.68 16.06
C ALA A 458 -16.67 -14.24 16.23
N GLN A 459 -16.53 -13.51 15.12
CA GLN A 459 -16.15 -12.10 15.09
C GLN A 459 -17.14 -11.28 15.92
N ARG A 460 -18.45 -11.37 15.66
CA ARG A 460 -19.48 -10.64 16.43
C ARG A 460 -19.42 -10.91 17.93
N LEU A 461 -19.25 -12.17 18.33
CA LEU A 461 -19.09 -12.54 19.74
C LEU A 461 -17.87 -11.90 20.39
N THR A 462 -16.76 -11.77 19.64
CA THR A 462 -15.53 -11.10 20.11
C THR A 462 -15.76 -9.61 20.36
N LEU A 463 -16.70 -9.00 19.63
CA LEU A 463 -17.07 -7.59 19.77
C LEU A 463 -18.18 -7.36 20.82
N GLY A 464 -18.59 -8.40 21.55
CA GLY A 464 -19.68 -8.32 22.52
C GLY A 464 -21.07 -8.11 21.90
N GLN A 465 -21.25 -8.46 20.62
CA GLN A 465 -22.49 -8.32 19.86
C GLN A 465 -23.34 -9.60 19.82
#